data_AF-A0A183BNJ9-F1
#
_entry.id   AF-A0A183BNJ9-F1
#
_cell.length_a   1.000
_cell.length_b   1.000
_cell.length_c   1.000
_cell.angle_alpha   90.00
_cell.angle_beta   90.00
_cell.angle_gamma   90.00
#
_symmetry.space_group_name_H-M   'P 1'
#
loop_
_entity.id
_entity.type
_entity.pdbx_description
1 polymer ?
#
loop_
_entity_poly.entity_id
_entity_poly.type
_entity_poly.pdbx_seq_one_letter_code
_entity_poly.pdbx_strand_id
1 'polypeptide(L)'
;MNVLMVAEKPIAAEAIAKILSDEKCIEKGRNGHSVFEYTANFRGKPANFRVTSTFGHMMCLDFTKPYQPRFKRRVNPFELFLCPIERKEDTDMNMCRFLASEAKNCDILVLWLDCDMEGENICFEVMDAVRQAMNGPSGGVGFMENVYRARFSAITDKEIKNAMESLGKPNYNVSLAVEARQELDLRIGCAFTRFQNEYFKEVIRDVLAATGGGKALTVSALIEMSKSKPEPELDGLQDMFPNIRREVIRDVLKANRGDRDSAGSALLEMTN
;
A
#
# COMPACT_ATOMS: atom_id res chain seq x y z
N MET A 1 -16.62 -20.36 -26.18
CA MET A 1 -15.61 -19.47 -25.58
C MET A 1 -16.04 -19.14 -24.18
N ASN A 2 -15.13 -19.22 -23.21
CA ASN A 2 -15.41 -18.97 -21.81
C ASN A 2 -14.62 -17.74 -21.35
N VAL A 3 -15.31 -16.78 -20.76
CA VAL A 3 -14.75 -15.51 -20.30
C VAL A 3 -14.84 -15.45 -18.77
N LEU A 4 -13.69 -15.33 -18.11
CA LEU A 4 -13.62 -15.04 -16.69
C LEU A 4 -13.59 -13.53 -16.47
N MET A 5 -14.46 -13.02 -15.61
CA MET A 5 -14.49 -11.64 -15.16
C MET A 5 -14.21 -11.61 -13.66
N VAL A 6 -13.25 -10.78 -13.24
CA VAL A 6 -12.88 -10.66 -11.82
C VAL A 6 -13.01 -9.20 -11.39
N ALA A 7 -13.86 -8.93 -10.40
CA ALA A 7 -14.00 -7.62 -9.76
C ALA A 7 -13.27 -7.57 -8.41
N GLU A 8 -13.12 -6.38 -7.82
CA GLU A 8 -12.35 -6.24 -6.57
C GLU A 8 -13.07 -6.80 -5.33
N LYS A 9 -14.41 -6.65 -5.30
CA LYS A 9 -15.25 -6.98 -4.15
C LYS A 9 -16.51 -7.74 -4.60
N PRO A 10 -17.12 -8.57 -3.74
CA PRO A 10 -18.31 -9.37 -4.11
C PRO A 10 -19.47 -8.52 -4.60
N ILE A 11 -19.74 -7.40 -3.93
CA ILE A 11 -20.82 -6.47 -4.28
C ILE A 11 -20.63 -5.88 -5.69
N ALA A 12 -19.37 -5.60 -6.08
CA ALA A 12 -19.06 -5.10 -7.41
C ALA A 12 -19.26 -6.19 -8.47
N ALA A 13 -18.82 -7.43 -8.21
CA ALA A 13 -19.04 -8.54 -9.12
C ALA A 13 -20.52 -8.82 -9.38
N GLU A 14 -21.34 -8.81 -8.33
CA GLU A 14 -22.80 -8.98 -8.44
C GLU A 14 -23.43 -7.90 -9.32
N ALA A 15 -23.13 -6.63 -9.03
CA ALA A 15 -23.69 -5.50 -9.75
C ALA A 15 -23.27 -5.51 -11.24
N ILE A 16 -22.00 -5.80 -11.53
CA ILE A 16 -21.49 -5.91 -12.90
C ILE A 16 -22.14 -7.08 -13.64
N ALA A 17 -22.28 -8.24 -13.00
CA ALA A 17 -22.93 -9.40 -13.60
C ALA A 17 -24.40 -9.14 -13.93
N LYS A 18 -25.14 -8.48 -13.02
CA LYS A 18 -26.54 -8.10 -13.22
C LYS A 18 -26.71 -7.13 -14.39
N ILE A 19 -25.89 -6.07 -14.43
CA ILE A 19 -25.92 -5.08 -15.52
C ILE A 19 -25.61 -5.73 -16.88
N LEU A 20 -24.55 -6.52 -16.97
CA LEU A 20 -24.10 -7.09 -18.25
C LEU A 20 -24.98 -8.26 -18.74
N SER A 21 -25.73 -8.89 -17.85
CA SER A 21 -26.65 -9.97 -18.19
C SER A 21 -28.10 -9.51 -18.37
N ASP A 22 -28.39 -8.21 -18.19
CA ASP A 22 -29.74 -7.67 -18.06
C ASP A 22 -30.59 -8.47 -17.03
N GLU A 23 -30.03 -8.68 -15.83
CA GLU A 23 -30.62 -9.44 -14.71
C GLU A 23 -30.83 -10.95 -14.98
N LYS A 24 -30.19 -11.53 -16.01
CA LYS A 24 -30.34 -12.95 -16.39
C LYS A 24 -29.24 -13.86 -15.83
N CYS A 25 -28.31 -13.33 -15.05
CA CYS A 25 -27.24 -14.12 -14.46
C CYS A 25 -27.76 -15.07 -13.37
N ILE A 26 -27.11 -16.23 -13.26
CA ILE A 26 -27.39 -17.22 -12.22
C ILE A 26 -26.23 -17.20 -11.23
N GLU A 27 -26.52 -16.98 -9.96
CA GLU A 27 -25.53 -17.09 -8.89
C GLU A 27 -25.31 -18.56 -8.50
N LYS A 28 -24.04 -18.94 -8.34
CA LYS A 28 -23.60 -20.23 -7.83
C LYS A 28 -22.57 -20.02 -6.72
N GLY A 29 -22.82 -20.57 -5.54
CA GLY A 29 -21.82 -20.64 -4.48
C GLY A 29 -20.77 -21.71 -4.78
N ARG A 30 -19.49 -21.35 -4.81
CA ARG A 30 -18.36 -22.27 -4.99
C ARG A 30 -17.27 -21.97 -3.99
N ASN A 31 -16.91 -22.97 -3.17
CA ASN A 31 -15.85 -22.86 -2.16
C ASN A 31 -16.02 -21.65 -1.21
N GLY A 32 -17.26 -21.24 -0.91
CA GLY A 32 -17.56 -20.10 -0.05
C GLY A 32 -17.56 -18.72 -0.77
N HIS A 33 -17.44 -18.71 -2.09
CA HIS A 33 -17.45 -17.50 -2.92
C HIS A 33 -18.58 -17.53 -3.95
N SER A 34 -19.14 -16.37 -4.28
CA SER A 34 -20.18 -16.24 -5.30
C SER A 34 -19.57 -16.17 -6.70
N VAL A 35 -20.15 -16.94 -7.62
CA VAL A 35 -19.83 -16.93 -9.05
C VAL A 35 -21.14 -16.74 -9.82
N PHE A 36 -21.20 -15.70 -10.65
CA PHE A 36 -22.36 -15.39 -11.48
C PHE A 36 -22.10 -15.86 -12.91
N GLU A 37 -22.99 -16.68 -13.45
CA GLU A 37 -22.85 -17.25 -14.79
C GLU A 37 -23.96 -16.75 -15.71
N TYR A 38 -23.62 -16.38 -16.95
CA TYR A 38 -24.57 -16.03 -18.00
C TYR A 38 -23.99 -16.27 -19.40
N THR A 39 -24.84 -16.24 -20.42
CA THR A 39 -24.43 -16.35 -21.83
C THR A 39 -24.72 -15.04 -22.55
N ALA A 40 -23.74 -14.51 -23.27
CA ALA A 40 -23.90 -13.32 -24.09
C ALA A 40 -22.86 -13.31 -25.24
N ASN A 41 -22.88 -12.29 -26.07
CA ASN A 41 -21.87 -12.11 -27.11
C ASN A 41 -20.66 -11.36 -26.56
N PHE A 42 -19.47 -11.92 -26.76
CA PHE A 42 -18.20 -11.22 -26.57
C PHE A 42 -17.60 -10.92 -27.93
N ARG A 43 -17.48 -9.62 -28.28
CA ARG A 43 -16.89 -9.17 -29.56
C ARG A 43 -17.47 -9.90 -30.78
N GLY A 44 -18.80 -10.01 -30.82
CA GLY A 44 -19.54 -10.62 -31.94
C GLY A 44 -19.56 -12.16 -31.95
N LYS A 45 -19.00 -12.84 -30.94
CA LYS A 45 -19.05 -14.30 -30.82
C LYS A 45 -19.79 -14.72 -29.55
N PRO A 46 -20.58 -15.82 -29.58
CA PRO A 46 -21.24 -16.34 -28.39
C PRO A 46 -20.21 -16.81 -27.36
N ALA A 47 -20.42 -16.42 -26.11
CA ALA A 47 -19.51 -16.72 -25.00
C ALA A 47 -20.28 -16.99 -23.70
N ASN A 48 -19.71 -17.85 -22.86
CA ASN A 48 -20.16 -18.07 -21.50
C ASN A 48 -19.33 -17.20 -20.57
N PHE A 49 -19.99 -16.36 -19.79
CA PHE A 49 -19.37 -15.47 -18.82
C PHE A 49 -19.45 -16.08 -17.43
N ARG A 50 -18.33 -15.99 -16.71
CA ARG A 50 -18.24 -16.28 -15.28
C ARG A 50 -17.71 -15.04 -14.59
N VAL A 51 -18.49 -14.45 -13.70
CA VAL A 51 -18.12 -13.26 -12.95
C VAL A 51 -17.92 -13.64 -11.49
N THR A 52 -16.78 -13.28 -10.93
CA THR A 52 -16.47 -13.46 -9.52
C THR A 52 -15.66 -12.27 -9.01
N SER A 53 -15.19 -12.30 -7.77
CA SER A 53 -14.41 -11.23 -7.19
C SER A 53 -13.25 -11.71 -6.33
N THR A 54 -12.34 -10.80 -6.05
CA THR A 54 -11.46 -10.83 -4.88
C THR A 54 -12.19 -10.29 -3.63
N PHE A 55 -11.44 -10.04 -2.55
CA PHE A 55 -11.92 -9.36 -1.33
C PHE A 55 -11.01 -8.17 -1.00
N GLY A 56 -10.66 -7.37 -2.01
CA GLY A 56 -9.56 -6.40 -1.94
C GLY A 56 -8.21 -7.04 -2.27
N HIS A 57 -7.13 -6.58 -1.62
CA HIS A 57 -5.78 -7.11 -1.81
C HIS A 57 -5.72 -8.62 -1.54
N MET A 58 -5.11 -9.37 -2.47
CA MET A 58 -4.93 -10.81 -2.30
C MET A 58 -3.61 -11.12 -1.60
N MET A 59 -2.59 -10.32 -1.90
CA MET A 59 -1.24 -10.51 -1.43
C MET A 59 -0.80 -9.36 -0.50
N CYS A 60 -0.04 -9.72 0.53
CA CYS A 60 0.63 -8.79 1.42
C CYS A 60 2.15 -9.01 1.34
N LEU A 61 2.90 -7.92 1.39
CA LEU A 61 4.35 -7.94 1.39
C LEU A 61 4.87 -8.00 2.82
N ASP A 62 5.74 -8.97 3.11
CA ASP A 62 6.35 -9.11 4.43
C ASP A 62 7.83 -9.52 4.29
N PHE A 63 8.59 -9.35 5.36
CA PHE A 63 9.95 -9.87 5.42
C PHE A 63 9.94 -11.40 5.41
N THR A 64 11.00 -11.99 4.89
CA THR A 64 11.23 -13.43 5.06
C THR A 64 11.36 -13.81 6.55
N LYS A 65 10.97 -15.04 6.89
CA LYS A 65 10.90 -15.56 8.28
C LYS A 65 12.01 -15.08 9.23
N PRO A 66 13.33 -15.15 8.92
CA PRO A 66 14.37 -14.75 9.87
C PRO A 66 14.33 -13.26 10.28
N TYR A 67 13.67 -12.40 9.50
CA TYR A 67 13.63 -10.95 9.71
C TYR A 67 12.27 -10.44 10.24
N GLN A 68 11.24 -11.28 10.30
CA GLN A 68 9.92 -10.89 10.78
C GLN A 68 9.93 -10.59 12.30
N PRO A 69 9.16 -9.58 12.78
CA PRO A 69 9.20 -9.15 14.19
C PRO A 69 8.87 -10.26 15.19
N ARG A 70 8.04 -11.23 14.78
CA ARG A 70 7.58 -12.35 15.61
C ARG A 70 8.67 -13.39 15.91
N PHE A 71 9.79 -13.38 15.18
CA PHE A 71 10.91 -14.26 15.47
C PHE A 71 11.82 -13.58 16.50
N LYS A 72 12.06 -14.26 17.62
CA LYS A 72 12.71 -13.76 18.85
C LYS A 72 14.14 -13.24 18.69
N ARG A 73 14.69 -13.19 17.48
CA ARG A 73 16.04 -12.66 17.24
C ARG A 73 15.96 -11.15 17.17
N ARG A 74 16.80 -10.45 17.93
CA ARG A 74 17.06 -9.03 17.67
C ARG A 74 17.66 -8.92 16.27
N VAL A 75 16.87 -8.40 15.35
CA VAL A 75 17.30 -8.06 14.00
C VAL A 75 17.74 -6.61 14.05
N ASN A 76 18.96 -6.34 13.62
CA ASN A 76 19.44 -4.97 13.49
C ASN A 76 18.50 -4.20 12.54
N PRO A 77 17.93 -3.04 12.95
CA PRO A 77 17.05 -2.25 12.08
C PRO A 77 17.64 -1.94 10.71
N PHE A 78 18.97 -1.78 10.61
CA PHE A 78 19.65 -1.53 9.33
C PHE A 78 19.56 -2.72 8.36
N GLU A 79 19.48 -3.96 8.86
CA GLU A 79 19.33 -5.15 8.00
C GLU A 79 18.00 -5.14 7.25
N LEU A 80 16.96 -4.46 7.77
CA LEU A 80 15.63 -4.42 7.16
C LEU A 80 15.58 -3.66 5.83
N PHE A 81 16.55 -2.79 5.56
CA PHE A 81 16.64 -2.09 4.28
C PHE A 81 17.05 -3.00 3.12
N LEU A 82 17.77 -4.08 3.41
CA LEU A 82 18.36 -4.95 2.40
C LEU A 82 17.87 -6.40 2.47
N CYS A 83 17.22 -6.78 3.56
CA CYS A 83 16.81 -8.17 3.72
C CYS A 83 15.74 -8.57 2.68
N PRO A 84 15.67 -9.88 2.34
CA PRO A 84 14.67 -10.38 1.41
C PRO A 84 13.25 -10.22 1.95
N ILE A 85 12.36 -9.79 1.06
CA ILE A 85 10.91 -9.69 1.23
C ILE A 85 10.22 -10.78 0.42
N GLU A 86 9.03 -11.18 0.85
CA GLU A 86 8.20 -12.18 0.19
C GLU A 86 6.74 -11.72 0.17
N ARG A 87 6.03 -12.08 -0.90
CA ARG A 87 4.57 -11.92 -0.96
C ARG A 87 3.91 -13.13 -0.34
N LYS A 88 2.90 -12.90 0.49
CA LYS A 88 2.07 -13.93 1.10
C LYS A 88 0.61 -13.63 0.83
N GLU A 89 -0.20 -14.66 0.69
CA GLU A 89 -1.65 -14.45 0.72
C GLU A 89 -2.04 -13.82 2.06
N ASP A 90 -2.74 -12.70 2.00
CA ASP A 90 -3.13 -11.93 3.19
C ASP A 90 -4.30 -12.59 3.93
N THR A 91 -5.00 -13.53 3.28
CA THR A 91 -6.19 -14.18 3.82
C THR A 91 -6.07 -15.70 3.80
N ASP A 92 -6.59 -16.35 4.84
CA ASP A 92 -6.78 -17.82 4.89
C ASP A 92 -7.86 -18.32 3.90
N MET A 93 -8.38 -17.44 3.04
CA MET A 93 -9.45 -17.73 2.09
C MET A 93 -8.97 -18.47 0.84
N ASN A 94 -7.66 -18.73 0.71
CA ASN A 94 -7.07 -19.43 -0.45
C ASN A 94 -7.51 -18.82 -1.79
N MET A 95 -7.52 -17.48 -1.88
CA MET A 95 -8.08 -16.73 -3.01
C MET A 95 -7.40 -17.11 -4.33
N CYS A 96 -6.07 -17.31 -4.33
CA CYS A 96 -5.36 -17.73 -5.53
C CYS A 96 -5.84 -19.11 -6.02
N ARG A 97 -6.06 -20.04 -5.08
CA ARG A 97 -6.57 -21.38 -5.41
C ARG A 97 -7.99 -21.33 -5.95
N PHE A 98 -8.84 -20.49 -5.36
CA PHE A 98 -10.21 -20.27 -5.83
C PHE A 98 -10.21 -19.70 -7.25
N LEU A 99 -9.50 -18.59 -7.50
CA LEU A 99 -9.41 -17.98 -8.82
C LEU A 99 -8.81 -18.93 -9.86
N ALA A 100 -7.75 -19.67 -9.52
CA ALA A 100 -7.18 -20.69 -10.39
C ALA A 100 -8.20 -21.80 -10.75
N SER A 101 -9.07 -22.19 -9.80
CA SER A 101 -10.11 -23.18 -10.07
C SER A 101 -11.19 -22.65 -11.02
N GLU A 102 -11.56 -21.38 -10.91
CA GLU A 102 -12.53 -20.72 -11.80
C GLU A 102 -11.92 -20.36 -13.15
N ALA A 103 -10.61 -20.16 -13.22
CA ALA A 103 -9.89 -19.94 -14.47
C ALA A 103 -9.78 -21.18 -15.36
N LYS A 104 -9.97 -22.38 -14.80
CA LYS A 104 -9.95 -23.62 -15.59
C LYS A 104 -10.94 -23.56 -16.74
N ASN A 105 -10.48 -23.92 -17.93
CA ASN A 105 -11.27 -23.90 -19.17
C ASN A 105 -11.74 -22.50 -19.60
N CYS A 106 -11.19 -21.40 -19.03
CA CYS A 106 -11.43 -20.05 -19.54
C CYS A 106 -10.41 -19.68 -20.62
N ASP A 107 -10.90 -19.00 -21.66
CA ASP A 107 -10.08 -18.56 -22.79
C ASP A 107 -9.67 -17.10 -22.64
N ILE A 108 -10.51 -16.28 -21.98
CA ILE A 108 -10.35 -14.82 -21.86
C ILE A 108 -10.50 -14.41 -20.40
N LEU A 109 -9.69 -13.44 -19.99
CA LEU A 109 -9.78 -12.77 -18.68
C LEU A 109 -10.14 -11.30 -18.89
N VAL A 110 -11.16 -10.82 -18.19
CA VAL A 110 -11.53 -9.40 -18.15
C VAL A 110 -11.48 -8.90 -16.71
N LEU A 111 -10.66 -7.88 -16.49
CA LEU A 111 -10.34 -7.34 -15.18
C LEU A 111 -11.24 -6.12 -14.88
N TRP A 112 -12.05 -6.26 -13.83
CA TRP A 112 -13.06 -5.30 -13.36
C TRP A 112 -12.73 -4.74 -11.96
N LEU A 113 -11.44 -4.65 -11.63
CA LEU A 113 -10.95 -4.07 -10.39
C LEU A 113 -11.23 -2.55 -10.37
N ASP A 114 -11.18 -1.92 -9.19
CA ASP A 114 -11.42 -0.47 -9.08
C ASP A 114 -10.39 0.30 -9.92
N CYS A 115 -10.77 1.45 -10.49
CA CYS A 115 -9.96 2.17 -11.47
C CYS A 115 -8.97 3.15 -10.82
N ASP A 116 -8.22 2.67 -9.84
CA ASP A 116 -7.13 3.38 -9.18
C ASP A 116 -5.80 2.60 -9.27
N MET A 117 -4.76 3.10 -8.60
CA MET A 117 -3.44 2.45 -8.63
C MET A 117 -3.45 1.08 -7.95
N GLU A 118 -4.17 0.92 -6.84
CA GLU A 118 -4.25 -0.33 -6.09
C GLU A 118 -5.00 -1.39 -6.90
N GLY A 119 -6.10 -1.02 -7.55
CA GLY A 119 -6.85 -1.90 -8.43
C GLY A 119 -6.04 -2.35 -9.65
N GLU A 120 -5.17 -1.49 -10.21
CA GLU A 120 -4.19 -1.91 -11.22
C GLU A 120 -3.16 -2.89 -10.66
N ASN A 121 -2.73 -2.77 -9.40
CA ASN A 121 -1.85 -3.77 -8.79
C ASN A 121 -2.55 -5.12 -8.58
N ILE A 122 -3.78 -5.10 -8.06
CA ILE A 122 -4.60 -6.32 -7.86
C ILE A 122 -4.88 -7.01 -9.19
N CYS A 123 -4.99 -6.27 -10.30
CA CYS A 123 -5.08 -6.88 -11.65
C CYS A 123 -3.94 -7.88 -11.90
N PHE A 124 -2.71 -7.53 -11.54
CA PHE A 124 -1.55 -8.40 -11.75
C PHE A 124 -1.51 -9.56 -10.75
N GLU A 125 -1.97 -9.38 -9.51
CA GLU A 125 -2.16 -10.47 -8.55
C GLU A 125 -3.16 -11.52 -9.07
N VAL A 126 -4.31 -11.07 -9.60
CA VAL A 126 -5.31 -11.94 -10.23
C VAL A 126 -4.71 -12.66 -11.43
N MET A 127 -3.99 -11.95 -12.29
CA MET A 127 -3.34 -12.53 -13.47
C MET A 127 -2.36 -13.64 -13.10
N ASP A 128 -1.52 -13.44 -12.08
CA ASP A 128 -0.57 -14.45 -11.63
C ASP A 128 -1.28 -15.68 -11.04
N ALA A 129 -2.40 -15.49 -10.34
CA ALA A 129 -3.21 -16.58 -9.81
C ALA A 129 -3.86 -17.44 -10.90
N VAL A 130 -4.31 -16.83 -12.02
CA VAL A 130 -5.09 -17.53 -13.04
C VAL A 130 -4.29 -18.02 -14.25
N ARG A 131 -3.14 -17.39 -14.55
CA ARG A 131 -2.35 -17.61 -15.77
C ARG A 131 -2.09 -19.09 -16.07
N GLN A 132 -1.76 -19.88 -15.06
CA GLN A 132 -1.39 -21.30 -15.24
C GLN A 132 -2.60 -22.21 -15.45
N ALA A 133 -3.81 -21.77 -15.08
CA ALA A 133 -5.03 -22.56 -15.14
C ALA A 133 -5.90 -22.26 -16.38
N MET A 134 -5.71 -21.10 -17.01
CA MET A 134 -6.44 -20.70 -18.22
C MET A 134 -5.99 -21.47 -19.47
N ASN A 135 -6.87 -21.54 -20.47
CA ASN A 135 -6.55 -22.10 -21.78
C ASN A 135 -5.58 -21.17 -22.52
N GLY A 136 -4.48 -21.72 -23.02
CA GLY A 136 -3.47 -20.99 -23.81
C GLY A 136 -2.31 -21.89 -24.23
N PRO A 137 -1.37 -21.40 -25.06
CA PRO A 137 -0.17 -22.15 -25.42
C PRO A 137 0.58 -22.58 -24.17
N SER A 138 0.95 -23.87 -24.09
CA SER A 138 1.74 -24.43 -23.00
C SER A 138 2.98 -23.57 -22.75
N GLY A 139 3.09 -22.96 -21.56
CA GLY A 139 4.19 -22.07 -21.19
C GLY A 139 3.85 -20.57 -21.10
N GLY A 140 2.59 -20.16 -21.30
CA GLY A 140 2.12 -18.80 -21.00
C GLY A 140 2.44 -17.73 -22.06
N VAL A 141 3.04 -18.14 -23.19
CA VAL A 141 3.28 -17.27 -24.35
C VAL A 141 1.94 -16.79 -24.91
N GLY A 142 1.77 -15.48 -25.08
CA GLY A 142 0.53 -14.89 -25.59
C GLY A 142 -0.60 -14.72 -24.56
N PHE A 143 -0.40 -15.07 -23.28
CA PHE A 143 -1.42 -14.88 -22.23
C PHE A 143 -2.00 -13.46 -22.21
N MET A 144 -1.15 -12.45 -22.35
CA MET A 144 -1.55 -11.03 -22.36
C MET A 144 -2.50 -10.66 -23.51
N GLU A 145 -2.54 -11.42 -24.60
CA GLU A 145 -3.47 -11.17 -25.71
C GLU A 145 -4.92 -11.41 -25.28
N ASN A 146 -5.12 -12.39 -24.39
CA ASN A 146 -6.41 -12.81 -23.86
C ASN A 146 -6.81 -12.10 -22.56
N VAL A 147 -5.96 -11.21 -22.04
CA VAL A 147 -6.26 -10.38 -20.86
C VAL A 147 -6.77 -9.02 -21.28
N TYR A 148 -7.87 -8.58 -20.70
CA TYR A 148 -8.48 -7.27 -20.93
C TYR A 148 -8.70 -6.54 -19.63
N ARG A 149 -8.63 -5.21 -19.68
CA ARG A 149 -8.91 -4.32 -18.54
C ARG A 149 -10.09 -3.43 -18.87
N ALA A 150 -11.19 -3.57 -18.12
CA ALA A 150 -12.29 -2.63 -18.17
C ALA A 150 -11.92 -1.36 -17.41
N ARG A 151 -12.35 -0.18 -17.89
CA ARG A 151 -12.15 1.10 -17.19
C ARG A 151 -13.50 1.79 -17.03
N PHE A 152 -13.88 2.10 -15.80
CA PHE A 152 -15.17 2.69 -15.42
C PHE A 152 -14.97 3.62 -14.22
N SER A 153 -15.87 4.60 -14.03
CA SER A 153 -15.80 5.55 -12.91
C SER A 153 -16.90 5.29 -11.86
N ALA A 154 -17.97 4.62 -12.25
CA ALA A 154 -19.11 4.26 -11.43
C ALA A 154 -19.76 2.96 -11.93
N ILE A 155 -20.38 2.22 -11.00
CA ILE A 155 -21.13 1.00 -11.32
C ILE A 155 -22.55 1.40 -11.74
N THR A 156 -22.69 1.86 -12.98
CA THR A 156 -23.98 2.20 -13.61
C THR A 156 -24.13 1.47 -14.94
N ASP A 157 -25.38 1.23 -15.37
CA ASP A 157 -25.67 0.48 -16.60
C ASP A 157 -24.90 1.01 -17.82
N LYS A 158 -24.98 2.32 -18.04
CA LYS A 158 -24.30 3.01 -19.15
C LYS A 158 -22.78 2.86 -19.07
N GLU A 159 -22.17 3.10 -17.92
CA GLU A 159 -20.71 3.08 -17.80
C GLU A 159 -20.14 1.68 -17.94
N ILE A 160 -20.77 0.67 -17.32
CA ILE A 160 -20.31 -0.71 -17.39
C ILE A 160 -20.46 -1.26 -18.81
N LYS A 161 -21.57 -0.99 -19.51
CA LYS A 161 -21.75 -1.39 -20.91
C LYS A 161 -20.72 -0.71 -21.82
N ASN A 162 -20.49 0.60 -21.67
CA ASN A 162 -19.44 1.30 -22.42
C ASN A 162 -18.04 0.71 -22.16
N ALA A 163 -17.70 0.43 -20.89
CA ALA A 163 -16.42 -0.14 -20.52
C ALA A 163 -16.18 -1.53 -21.15
N MET A 164 -17.25 -2.32 -21.27
CA MET A 164 -17.23 -3.64 -21.91
C MET A 164 -16.99 -3.55 -23.44
N GLU A 165 -17.43 -2.47 -24.08
CA GLU A 165 -17.18 -2.21 -25.50
C GLU A 165 -15.76 -1.67 -25.75
N SER A 166 -15.22 -0.87 -24.82
CA SER A 166 -13.91 -0.20 -24.94
C SER A 166 -12.82 -0.85 -24.07
N LEU A 167 -12.75 -2.18 -24.05
CA LEU A 167 -11.76 -2.91 -23.24
C LEU A 167 -10.31 -2.60 -23.64
N GLY A 168 -9.50 -2.21 -22.65
CA GLY A 168 -8.08 -1.93 -22.79
C GLY A 168 -7.18 -3.06 -22.26
N LYS A 169 -5.95 -2.69 -21.87
CA LYS A 169 -4.97 -3.57 -21.23
C LYS A 169 -4.58 -3.02 -19.85
N PRO A 170 -4.22 -3.89 -18.88
CA PRO A 170 -3.72 -3.45 -17.58
C PRO A 170 -2.36 -2.77 -17.75
N ASN A 171 -2.04 -1.82 -16.86
CA ASN A 171 -0.82 -1.01 -16.95
C ASN A 171 0.21 -1.49 -15.92
N TYR A 172 1.22 -2.21 -16.40
CA TYR A 172 2.26 -2.79 -15.54
C TYR A 172 3.09 -1.74 -14.80
N ASN A 173 3.32 -0.57 -15.39
CA ASN A 173 4.10 0.48 -14.74
C ASN A 173 3.40 1.07 -13.51
N VAL A 174 2.07 1.09 -13.51
CA VAL A 174 1.27 1.54 -12.35
C VAL A 174 1.37 0.52 -11.22
N SER A 175 1.27 -0.78 -11.54
CA SER A 175 1.49 -1.85 -10.56
C SER A 175 2.90 -1.78 -9.97
N LEU A 176 3.94 -1.62 -10.80
CA LEU A 176 5.32 -1.45 -10.32
C LEU A 176 5.48 -0.25 -9.36
N ALA A 177 4.78 0.86 -9.60
CA ALA A 177 4.82 2.01 -8.71
C ALA A 177 4.18 1.71 -7.35
N VAL A 178 3.08 0.94 -7.32
CA VAL A 178 2.46 0.46 -6.08
C VAL A 178 3.38 -0.49 -5.34
N GLU A 179 3.98 -1.46 -6.04
CA GLU A 179 4.92 -2.41 -5.44
C GLU A 179 6.13 -1.70 -4.82
N ALA A 180 6.69 -0.69 -5.51
CA ALA A 180 7.78 0.12 -4.99
C ALA A 180 7.37 0.89 -3.73
N ARG A 181 6.18 1.50 -3.72
CA ARG A 181 5.65 2.20 -2.54
C ARG A 181 5.49 1.25 -1.36
N GLN A 182 4.86 0.08 -1.57
CA GLN A 182 4.64 -0.92 -0.52
C GLN A 182 5.96 -1.42 0.08
N GLU A 183 6.98 -1.65 -0.74
CA GLU A 183 8.32 -2.04 -0.27
C GLU A 183 8.98 -0.93 0.55
N LEU A 184 8.93 0.33 0.10
CA LEU A 184 9.46 1.46 0.85
C LEU A 184 8.77 1.62 2.20
N ASP A 185 7.44 1.58 2.22
CA ASP A 185 6.64 1.71 3.43
C ASP A 185 6.97 0.59 4.43
N LEU A 186 7.08 -0.67 3.96
CA LEU A 186 7.45 -1.81 4.78
C LEU A 186 8.86 -1.62 5.39
N ARG A 187 9.86 -1.31 4.56
CA ARG A 187 11.26 -1.21 4.98
C ARG A 187 11.48 -0.04 5.93
N ILE A 188 11.08 1.16 5.51
CA ILE A 188 11.26 2.40 6.29
C ILE A 188 10.42 2.30 7.57
N GLY A 189 9.13 1.97 7.45
CA GLY A 189 8.21 1.88 8.58
C GLY A 189 8.72 0.91 9.64
N CYS A 190 9.13 -0.30 9.25
CA CYS A 190 9.63 -1.29 10.21
C CYS A 190 11.00 -0.95 10.77
N ALA A 191 11.94 -0.45 9.96
CA ALA A 191 13.27 -0.07 10.42
C ALA A 191 13.20 1.03 11.49
N PHE A 192 12.52 2.14 11.19
CA PHE A 192 12.40 3.25 12.13
C PHE A 192 11.57 2.89 13.36
N THR A 193 10.46 2.16 13.19
CA THR A 193 9.64 1.72 14.32
C THR A 193 10.43 0.81 15.26
N ARG A 194 11.21 -0.14 14.74
CA ARG A 194 12.06 -1.01 15.58
C ARG A 194 13.16 -0.22 16.27
N PHE A 195 13.86 0.64 15.53
CA PHE A 195 14.92 1.47 16.09
C PHE A 195 14.40 2.35 17.23
N GLN A 196 13.31 3.09 17.01
CA GLN A 196 12.71 3.95 18.04
C GLN A 196 12.25 3.13 19.25
N ASN A 197 11.59 1.99 19.03
CA ASN A 197 11.14 1.13 20.12
C ASN A 197 12.30 0.58 20.96
N GLU A 198 13.41 0.16 20.33
CA GLU A 198 14.58 -0.31 21.07
C GLU A 198 15.27 0.83 21.82
N TYR A 199 15.47 1.97 21.16
CA TYR A 199 16.07 3.16 21.74
C TYR A 199 15.28 3.67 22.96
N PHE A 200 13.96 3.87 22.82
CA PHE A 200 13.14 4.36 23.93
C PHE A 200 13.02 3.34 25.07
N LYS A 201 13.05 2.04 24.80
CA LYS A 201 13.12 1.02 25.87
C LYS A 201 14.39 1.15 26.70
N GLU A 202 15.52 1.48 26.07
CA GLU A 202 16.79 1.70 26.78
C GLU A 202 16.76 3.00 27.58
N VAL A 203 16.34 4.11 26.97
CA VAL A 203 16.18 5.40 27.66
C VAL A 203 15.24 5.27 28.87
N ILE A 204 14.08 4.64 28.70
CA ILE A 204 13.12 4.44 29.79
C ILE A 204 13.74 3.56 30.89
N ARG A 205 14.50 2.52 30.55
CA ARG A 205 15.19 1.67 31.53
C ARG A 205 16.20 2.48 32.34
N ASP A 206 17.00 3.31 31.70
CA ASP A 206 18.04 4.10 32.34
C ASP A 206 17.45 5.17 33.24
N VAL A 207 16.41 5.88 32.77
CA VAL A 207 15.70 6.89 33.59
C VAL A 207 14.95 6.22 34.74
N LEU A 208 14.36 5.04 34.53
CA LEU A 208 13.72 4.27 35.60
C LEU A 208 14.73 3.85 36.66
N ALA A 209 15.93 3.42 36.26
CA ALA A 209 17.02 3.10 37.19
C ALA A 209 17.49 4.34 37.95
N ALA A 210 17.70 5.47 37.26
CA ALA A 210 18.12 6.74 37.86
C ALA A 210 17.07 7.33 38.83
N THR A 211 15.79 7.03 38.62
CA THR A 211 14.67 7.46 39.48
C THR A 211 14.29 6.43 40.55
N GLY A 212 15.15 5.45 40.81
CA GLY A 212 14.96 4.44 41.86
C GLY A 212 13.77 3.51 41.63
N GLY A 213 13.35 3.32 40.37
CA GLY A 213 12.18 2.51 40.00
C GLY A 213 10.83 3.22 40.14
N GLY A 214 10.81 4.50 40.52
CA GLY A 214 9.57 5.26 40.72
C GLY A 214 8.94 5.71 39.40
N LYS A 215 7.89 5.01 38.93
CA LYS A 215 7.21 5.31 37.65
C LYS A 215 6.79 6.78 37.47
N ALA A 216 6.26 7.43 38.51
CA ALA A 216 5.84 8.83 38.44
C ALA A 216 7.03 9.77 38.22
N LEU A 217 8.16 9.52 38.89
CA LEU A 217 9.40 10.28 38.74
C LEU A 217 10.03 10.06 37.37
N THR A 218 9.98 8.82 36.86
CA THR A 218 10.44 8.48 35.50
C THR A 218 9.68 9.28 34.45
N VAL A 219 8.35 9.34 34.54
CA VAL A 219 7.53 10.12 33.61
C VAL A 219 7.86 11.62 33.69
N SER A 220 7.97 12.18 34.89
CA SER A 220 8.36 13.59 35.07
C SER A 220 9.73 13.90 34.48
N ALA A 221 10.72 13.03 34.70
CA ALA A 221 12.06 13.18 34.14
C ALA A 221 12.05 13.11 32.60
N LEU A 222 11.29 12.18 32.01
CA LEU A 222 11.15 12.07 30.56
C LEU A 222 10.45 13.29 29.94
N ILE A 223 9.44 13.85 30.62
CA ILE A 223 8.80 15.11 30.20
C ILE A 223 9.80 16.27 30.25
N GLU A 224 10.63 16.34 31.28
CA GLU A 224 11.64 17.39 31.37
C GLU A 224 12.71 17.26 30.28
N MET A 225 13.13 16.02 29.98
CA MET A 225 14.06 15.73 28.89
C MET A 225 13.49 16.03 27.49
N SER A 226 12.17 16.02 27.32
CA SER A 226 11.53 16.30 26.02
C SER A 226 11.29 17.78 25.77
N LYS A 227 11.36 18.63 26.81
CA LYS A 227 11.27 20.08 26.65
C LYS A 227 12.49 20.61 25.90
N SER A 228 12.26 21.54 24.97
CA SER A 228 13.36 22.30 24.36
C SER A 228 14.11 23.04 25.46
N LYS A 229 15.44 22.97 25.43
CA LYS A 229 16.25 23.81 26.31
C LYS A 229 15.87 25.27 26.07
N PRO A 230 15.71 26.09 27.13
CA PRO A 230 15.53 27.52 26.95
C PRO A 230 16.71 28.07 26.16
N GLU A 231 16.45 28.78 25.07
CA GLU A 231 17.46 29.48 24.26
C GLU A 231 17.22 31.00 24.41
N PRO A 232 17.43 31.59 25.61
CA PRO A 232 16.99 32.96 25.92
C PRO A 232 17.60 34.02 25.00
N GLU A 233 18.83 33.80 24.54
CA GLU A 233 19.50 34.66 23.57
C GLU A 233 18.87 34.56 22.18
N LEU A 234 18.47 33.35 21.75
CA LEU A 234 17.79 33.12 20.48
C LEU A 234 16.37 33.69 20.52
N ASP A 235 15.65 33.46 21.61
CA ASP A 235 14.30 34.01 21.81
C ASP A 235 14.34 35.54 21.79
N GLY A 236 15.29 36.15 22.51
CA GLY A 236 15.48 37.60 22.50
C GLY A 236 15.79 38.17 21.10
N LEU A 237 16.62 37.49 20.30
CA LEU A 237 16.88 37.91 18.92
C LEU A 237 15.68 37.66 18.00
N GLN A 238 14.93 36.58 18.21
CA GLN A 238 13.74 36.28 17.43
C GLN A 238 12.65 37.34 17.63
N ASP A 239 12.51 37.86 18.84
CA ASP A 239 11.60 38.96 19.16
C ASP A 239 12.04 40.27 18.47
N MET A 240 13.34 40.51 18.35
CA MET A 240 13.90 41.69 17.65
C MET A 240 13.78 41.60 16.13
N PHE A 241 13.88 40.39 15.57
CA PHE A 241 13.84 40.14 14.12
C PHE A 241 12.71 39.16 13.76
N PRO A 242 11.42 39.53 13.94
CA PRO A 242 10.29 38.62 13.76
C PRO A 242 10.13 38.10 12.32
N ASN A 243 10.68 38.83 11.34
CA ASN A 243 10.61 38.46 9.92
C ASN A 243 11.76 37.55 9.47
N ILE A 244 12.77 37.31 10.32
CA ILE A 244 13.87 36.39 10.01
C ILE A 244 13.53 35.01 10.56
N ARG A 245 13.75 33.98 9.74
CA ARG A 245 13.55 32.59 10.15
C ARG A 245 14.46 32.26 11.35
N ARG A 246 13.87 31.65 12.38
CA ARG A 246 14.54 31.26 13.63
C ARG A 246 15.83 30.47 13.44
N GLU A 247 15.89 29.64 12.41
CA GLU A 247 17.09 28.86 12.07
C GLU A 247 18.25 29.75 11.64
N VAL A 248 17.99 30.80 10.86
CA VAL A 248 19.01 31.77 10.44
C VAL A 248 19.53 32.55 11.65
N ILE A 249 18.63 32.99 12.53
CA ILE A 249 19.02 33.68 13.78
C ILE A 249 19.88 32.74 14.65
N ARG A 250 19.51 31.45 14.73
CA ARG A 250 20.28 30.44 15.48
C ARG A 250 21.67 30.23 14.89
N ASP A 251 21.80 30.21 13.56
CA ASP A 251 23.09 30.05 12.89
C ASP A 251 23.97 31.28 13.07
N VAL A 252 23.40 32.50 12.99
CA VAL A 252 24.13 33.74 13.25
C VAL A 252 24.55 33.84 14.71
N LEU A 253 23.69 33.48 15.65
CA LEU A 253 24.03 33.44 17.08
C LEU A 253 25.15 32.43 17.36
N LYS A 254 25.11 31.24 16.74
CA LYS A 254 26.19 30.25 16.82
C LYS A 254 27.50 30.76 16.21
N ALA A 255 27.45 31.41 15.05
CA ALA A 255 28.62 32.00 14.40
C ALA A 255 29.29 33.07 15.29
N ASN A 256 28.48 33.80 16.06
CA ASN A 256 28.92 34.78 17.05
C ASN A 256 29.14 34.19 18.46
N ARG A 257 29.28 32.85 18.57
CA ARG A 257 29.59 32.14 19.83
C ARG A 257 28.58 32.38 20.97
N GLY A 258 27.33 32.67 20.65
CA GLY A 258 26.29 33.00 21.63
C GLY A 258 26.24 34.48 22.03
N ASP A 259 27.12 35.33 21.50
CA ASP A 259 27.06 36.75 21.82
C ASP A 259 25.87 37.43 21.13
N ARG A 260 24.86 37.79 21.92
CA ARG A 260 23.59 38.34 21.44
C ARG A 260 23.77 39.66 20.70
N ASP A 261 24.67 40.52 21.18
CA ASP A 261 24.85 41.88 20.64
C ASP A 261 25.61 41.85 19.30
N SER A 262 26.66 41.03 19.19
CA SER A 262 27.34 40.80 17.91
C SER A 262 26.42 40.12 16.89
N ALA A 263 25.63 39.14 17.33
CA ALA A 263 24.65 38.47 16.47
C ALA A 263 23.55 39.44 16.00
N GLY A 264 23.04 40.30 16.89
CA GLY A 264 22.05 41.32 16.55
C GLY A 264 22.58 42.34 15.54
N SER A 265 23.84 42.74 15.68
CA SER A 265 24.51 43.65 14.72
C SER A 265 24.63 43.01 13.33
N ALA A 266 25.04 41.75 13.27
CA ALA A 266 25.12 41.01 12.00
C ALA A 266 23.74 40.82 11.34
N LEU A 267 22.68 40.58 12.12
CA LEU A 267 21.32 40.45 11.58
C LEU A 267 20.78 41.79 11.05
N LEU A 268 21.10 42.92 11.70
CA LEU A 268 20.76 44.26 11.20
C LEU A 268 21.40 44.53 9.83
N GLU A 269 22.68 44.18 9.66
CA GLU A 269 23.39 44.31 8.38
C GLU A 269 22.76 43.45 7.27
N MET A 270 22.20 42.29 7.61
CA MET A 270 21.53 41.41 6.64
C MET A 270 20.14 41.90 6.21
N THR A 271 19.52 42.80 6.98
CA THR A 271 18.17 43.35 6.72
C THR A 271 18.15 44.70 6.03
N ASN A 272 19.30 45.36 5.90
CA ASN A 272 19.48 46.62 5.14
C ASN A 272 19.97 46.34 3.71
#